data_AF-A0A946FBB9-F1
#
_entry.id   AF-A0A946FBB9-F1
#
_cell.length_a   1.000
_cell.length_b   1.000
_cell.length_c   1.000
_cell.angle_alpha   90.00
_cell.angle_beta   90.00
_cell.angle_gamma   90.00
#
_symmetry.space_group_name_H-M   'P 1'
#
loop_
_entity.id
_entity.type
_entity.pdbx_description
1 polymer ?
#
loop_
_entity_poly.entity_id
_entity_poly.type
_entity_poly.pdbx_seq_one_letter_code
_entity_poly.pdbx_strand_id
1 'polypeptide(L)' 'GMFGEEGREMAIIQDVLGDLPIIGFFGNGEISFDRLYAYTGVLTLFLEPDPG' A
#
# COMPACT_ATOMS: atom_id res chain seq x y z
N GLY A 1 2.88 10.03 -9.17
CA GLY A 1 3.21 11.16 -8.27
C GLY A 1 4.69 11.16 -7.96
N MET A 2 5.19 12.03 -7.06
CA MET A 2 6.52 11.84 -6.46
C MET A 2 6.52 10.46 -5.78
N PHE A 3 7.42 9.57 -6.21
CA PHE A 3 7.45 8.12 -6.00
C PHE A 3 6.58 7.27 -6.93
N GLY A 4 7.27 6.37 -7.62
CA GLY A 4 6.71 5.16 -8.24
C GLY A 4 5.80 5.39 -9.44
N GLU A 5 5.78 4.41 -10.34
CA GLU A 5 4.61 4.25 -11.20
C GLU A 5 3.39 4.07 -10.31
N GLU A 6 2.32 4.81 -10.59
CA GLU A 6 1.06 4.67 -9.84
C GLU A 6 0.64 3.19 -9.82
N GLY A 7 0.56 2.62 -8.62
CA GLY A 7 0.17 1.22 -8.41
C GLY A 7 1.32 0.24 -8.20
N ARG A 8 2.60 0.63 -8.25
CA ARG A 8 3.72 -0.30 -8.00
C ARG A 8 3.70 -0.86 -6.58
N GLU A 9 3.38 -0.07 -5.58
CA GLU A 9 3.27 -0.51 -4.20
C GLU A 9 2.12 -1.52 -4.02
N MET A 10 0.99 -1.29 -4.69
CA MET A 10 -0.13 -2.24 -4.69
C MET A 10 0.26 -3.55 -5.39
N ALA A 11 1.03 -3.50 -6.46
CA ALA A 11 1.54 -4.69 -7.13
C ALA A 11 2.48 -5.51 -6.23
N ILE A 12 3.34 -4.86 -5.45
CA ILE A 12 4.19 -5.55 -4.46
C ILE A 12 3.35 -6.23 -3.38
N ILE A 13 2.32 -5.54 -2.87
CA ILE A 13 1.41 -6.12 -1.88
C ILE A 13 0.69 -7.35 -2.45
N GLN A 14 0.20 -7.28 -3.69
CA GLN A 14 -0.45 -8.40 -4.37
C GLN A 14 0.51 -9.58 -4.60
N ASP A 15 1.77 -9.31 -4.95
CA ASP A 15 2.79 -10.36 -5.14
C ASP A 15 3.08 -11.14 -3.84
N VAL A 16 3.06 -10.45 -2.70
CA VAL A 16 3.34 -11.06 -1.39
C VAL A 16 2.10 -11.70 -0.76
N LEU A 17 0.94 -11.06 -0.84
CA LEU A 17 -0.28 -11.46 -0.12
C LEU A 17 -1.32 -12.18 -1.01
N GLY A 18 -1.16 -12.14 -2.33
CA GLY A 18 -2.11 -12.69 -3.29
C GLY A 18 -3.27 -11.75 -3.62
N ASP A 19 -4.29 -12.30 -4.28
CA ASP A 19 -5.46 -11.56 -4.74
C ASP A 19 -6.46 -11.36 -3.58
N LEU A 20 -6.18 -10.34 -2.77
CA LEU A 20 -7.06 -9.90 -1.69
C LEU A 20 -7.80 -8.62 -2.13
N PRO A 21 -9.10 -8.46 -1.79
CA PRO A 21 -9.86 -7.26 -2.09
C PRO A 21 -9.40 -6.14 -1.15
N ILE A 22 -8.29 -5.51 -1.53
CA ILE A 22 -7.61 -4.50 -0.72
C ILE A 22 -7.60 -3.18 -1.50
N ILE A 23 -7.95 -2.12 -0.79
CA ILE A 23 -7.77 -0.75 -1.25
C ILE A 23 -6.88 0.00 -0.28
N GLY A 24 -6.19 1.03 -0.76
CA GLY A 24 -5.34 1.83 0.10
C GLY A 24 -4.82 3.06 -0.61
N PHE A 25 -4.23 3.95 0.18
CA PHE A 25 -3.45 5.06 -0.33
C PHE A 25 -2.16 5.17 0.46
N PHE A 26 -1.10 5.58 -0.22
CA PHE A 26 0.19 5.89 0.39
C PHE A 26 0.31 7.41 0.52
N GLY A 27 0.75 7.85 1.69
CA GLY A 27 1.16 9.23 1.91
C GLY A 27 2.51 9.53 1.26
N ASN A 28 2.82 10.82 1.13
CA ASN A 28 4.15 11.21 0.67
C ASN A 28 5.21 10.78 1.69
N GLY A 29 6.26 10.14 1.20
CA GLY A 29 7.40 9.78 2.03
C GLY A 29 8.23 11.02 2.39
N GLU A 30 8.70 11.11 3.63
CA GLU A 30 9.72 12.08 4.01
C GLU A 30 11.10 11.52 3.64
N ILE A 31 11.74 12.11 2.62
CA ILE A 31 13.12 11.79 2.24
C ILE A 31 14.05 12.92 2.68
N SER A 32 15.19 12.58 3.29
CA SER A 32 16.30 13.52 3.48
C SER A 32 17.64 12.79 3.30
N PHE A 33 18.63 13.40 2.63
CA PHE A 33 19.96 12.83 2.39
C PHE A 33 19.96 11.33 1.98
N ASP A 34 19.21 10.97 0.94
CA ASP A 34 19.06 9.59 0.42
C ASP A 34 18.48 8.57 1.42
N ARG A 35 17.81 9.02 2.48
CA ARG A 35 17.14 8.16 3.45
C ARG A 35 15.65 8.44 3.49
N LEU A 36 14.87 7.34 3.46
CA LEU A 36 13.43 7.35 3.68
C LEU A 36 13.16 7.32 5.19
N TYR A 37 12.72 8.43 5.76
CA TYR A 37 12.49 8.57 7.21
C TYR A 37 11.10 8.13 7.61
N ALA A 38 10.09 8.47 6.80
CA ALA A 38 8.72 8.06 7.02
C ALA A 38 8.09 7.77 5.66
N TYR A 39 7.40 6.63 5.57
CA TYR A 39 6.56 6.29 4.44
C TYR A 39 5.28 5.69 5.04
N THR A 40 4.20 6.47 5.01
CA THR A 40 2.94 6.10 5.65
C THR A 40 1.95 5.65 4.60
N GLY A 41 1.10 4.71 4.96
CA GLY A 41 0.01 4.26 4.10
C GLY A 41 -1.11 3.67 4.93
N VAL A 42 -2.32 3.70 4.37
CA VAL A 42 -3.50 3.07 4.97
C VAL A 42 -3.97 1.97 4.03
N LEU A 43 -4.25 0.81 4.61
CA LEU A 43 -4.76 -0.36 3.92
C LEU A 43 -6.12 -0.77 4.51
N THR A 44 -7.10 -0.97 3.64
CA THR A 44 -8.43 -1.45 4.00
C THR A 44 -8.68 -2.78 3.31
N LEU A 45 -8.97 -3.81 4.10
CA LEU A 45 -9.30 -5.16 3.65
C LEU A 45 -10.82 -5.38 3.74
N PHE A 46 -11.43 -5.86 2.67
CA PHE A 46 -12.81 -6.34 2.70
C PHE A 46 -12.82 -7.83 3.00
N LEU A 47 -13.45 -8.21 4.10
CA LEU A 47 -13.68 -9.61 4.43
C LEU A 47 -15.06 -10.02 3.93
N GLU A 48 -15.21 -11.29 3.57
CA GLU A 48 -16.53 -11.86 3.40
C GLU A 48 -17.31 -11.73 4.73
N PRO A 49 -18.61 -11.43 4.68
CA PRO A 49 -19.42 -11.38 5.88
C PRO A 49 -19.41 -12.75 6.56
N ASP A 50 -19.29 -12.75 7.88
CA ASP A 50 -19.43 -13.96 8.69
C ASP A 50 -20.80 -14.61 8.40
N PRO A 51 -20.85 -15.86 7.91
CA PRO A 51 -22.11 -16.55 7.65
C PRO A 51 -22.88 -16.90 8.94
N GLY A 52 -22.26 -16.76 10.13
CA GLY A 52 -22.83 -17.05 11.44
C GLY A 52 -22.28 -18.32 12.08
#